data_AF-A0A974ARZ3-F1
#
_entry.id   AF-A0A974ARZ3-F1
#
_cell.length_a   1.000
_cell.length_b   1.000
_cell.length_c   1.000
_cell.angle_alpha   90.00
_cell.angle_beta   90.00
_cell.angle_gamma   90.00
#
_symmetry.space_group_name_H-M   'P 1'
#
loop_
_entity.id
_entity.type
_entity.pdbx_description
1 polymer ?
#
loop_
_entity_poly.entity_id
_entity_poly.type
_entity_poly.pdbx_seq_one_letter_code
_entity_poly.pdbx_strand_id
1 'polypeptide(L)'
;MVSPQSPVDKPGPDDKPLDPEQASFMARVKLLMALSGVATFLGIAVVLGVVGYRVSRSGGSAETDATVLLPKGGRVVATAVAGDRIVVTVESGAGLEIRTFDAQTLKPAGRLRFAVEP
;
A
#
# COMPACT_ATOMS: atom_id res chain seq x y z
N MET A 1 81.66 9.41 11.81
CA MET A 1 80.71 8.36 12.23
C MET A 1 79.52 9.10 12.86
N VAL A 2 78.27 9.07 12.41
CA VAL A 2 77.49 8.31 11.43
C VAL A 2 76.32 9.25 11.06
N SER A 3 75.95 9.34 9.78
CA SER A 3 74.70 10.02 9.36
C SER A 3 73.49 9.16 9.75
N PRO A 4 72.37 9.74 10.23
CA PRO A 4 71.11 9.01 10.29
C PRO A 4 70.53 8.92 8.87
N GLN A 5 70.51 7.71 8.32
CA GLN A 5 69.75 7.39 7.11
C GLN A 5 68.25 7.46 7.44
N SER A 6 67.50 8.33 6.77
CA SER A 6 66.03 8.34 6.83
C SER A 6 65.47 7.02 6.29
N PRO A 7 64.35 6.50 6.83
CA PRO A 7 63.71 5.30 6.31
C PRO A 7 63.30 5.52 4.86
N VAL A 8 63.71 4.60 3.98
CA VAL A 8 63.22 4.52 2.61
C VAL A 8 61.71 4.27 2.67
N ASP A 9 60.95 5.28 2.28
CA ASP A 9 59.52 5.20 2.04
C ASP A 9 59.31 4.21 0.88
N LYS A 10 58.84 3.01 1.18
CA LYS A 10 58.49 2.03 0.15
C LYS A 10 57.13 2.43 -0.38
N PRO A 11 56.96 2.67 -1.69
CA PRO A 11 55.65 2.93 -2.26
C PRO A 11 54.74 1.72 -1.95
N GLY A 12 53.62 1.96 -1.31
CA GLY A 12 52.58 0.96 -1.14
C GLY A 12 52.05 0.53 -2.51
N PRO A 13 51.63 -0.74 -2.67
CA PRO A 13 51.16 -1.30 -3.94
C PRO A 13 49.87 -0.64 -4.50
N ASP A 14 49.33 0.37 -3.83
CA ASP A 14 48.02 0.97 -4.10
C ASP A 14 48.05 2.16 -5.08
N ASP A 15 49.24 2.58 -5.54
CA ASP A 15 49.43 3.67 -6.52
C ASP A 15 49.63 3.18 -7.97
N LYS A 16 49.13 1.99 -8.32
CA LYS A 16 49.09 1.56 -9.73
C LYS A 16 47.79 2.04 -10.38
N PRO A 17 47.86 2.87 -11.44
CA PRO A 17 46.69 3.19 -12.26
C PRO A 17 46.02 1.89 -12.71
N LEU A 18 44.71 1.78 -12.48
CA LEU A 18 43.90 0.64 -12.93
C LEU A 18 44.14 0.45 -14.43
N ASP A 19 44.55 -0.75 -14.82
CA ASP A 19 44.71 -1.15 -16.22
C ASP A 19 43.39 -0.81 -16.97
N PRO A 20 43.41 -0.14 -18.13
CA PRO A 20 42.21 0.32 -18.85
C PRO A 20 41.10 -0.74 -19.00
N GLU A 21 41.46 -2.03 -19.11
CA GLU A 21 40.48 -3.12 -19.12
C GLU A 21 39.71 -3.24 -17.80
N GLN A 22 40.37 -3.12 -16.64
CA GLN A 22 39.75 -3.19 -15.31
C GLN A 22 38.81 -2.00 -15.04
N ALA A 23 39.19 -0.81 -15.48
CA ALA A 23 38.36 0.39 -15.34
C ALA A 23 37.03 0.27 -16.11
N SER A 24 37.10 -0.25 -17.34
CA SER A 24 35.92 -0.47 -18.19
C SER A 24 34.96 -1.52 -17.62
N PHE A 25 35.51 -2.57 -17.01
CA PHE A 25 34.73 -3.62 -16.34
C PHE A 25 33.99 -3.05 -15.12
N MET A 26 34.65 -2.28 -14.27
CA MET A 26 34.02 -1.68 -13.09
C MET A 26 32.94 -0.66 -13.44
N ALA A 27 33.11 0.11 -14.51
CA ALA A 27 32.06 1.00 -15.01
C ALA A 27 30.79 0.23 -15.41
N ARG A 28 30.94 -0.91 -16.09
CA ARG A 28 29.82 -1.80 -16.47
C ARG A 28 29.16 -2.42 -15.25
N VAL A 29 29.93 -2.89 -14.27
CA VAL A 29 29.39 -3.44 -13.02
C VAL A 29 28.61 -2.38 -12.24
N LYS A 30 29.12 -1.14 -12.12
CA LYS A 30 28.38 -0.04 -11.48
C LYS A 30 27.09 0.30 -12.23
N LEU A 31 27.11 0.26 -13.56
CA LEU A 31 25.91 0.49 -14.37
C LEU A 31 24.87 -0.62 -14.13
N LEU A 32 25.28 -1.88 -14.14
CA LEU A 32 24.38 -3.02 -13.89
C LEU A 32 23.82 -3.00 -12.44
N MET A 33 24.66 -2.66 -11.46
CA MET A 33 24.21 -2.45 -10.07
C MET A 33 23.20 -1.31 -9.96
N ALA A 34 23.46 -0.16 -10.61
CA ALA A 34 22.54 0.96 -10.62
C ALA A 34 21.20 0.58 -11.26
N LEU A 35 21.23 -0.14 -12.39
CA LEU A 35 20.03 -0.60 -13.08
C LEU A 35 19.19 -1.54 -12.20
N SER A 36 19.86 -2.48 -11.52
CA SER A 36 19.22 -3.40 -10.58
C SER A 36 18.59 -2.66 -9.38
N GLY A 37 19.31 -1.67 -8.84
CA GLY A 37 18.80 -0.81 -7.77
C GLY A 37 17.56 -0.04 -8.19
N VAL A 38 17.57 0.57 -9.39
CA VAL A 38 16.43 1.28 -9.96
C VAL A 38 15.23 0.34 -10.15
N ALA A 39 15.44 -0.85 -10.69
CA ALA A 39 14.36 -1.82 -10.86
C ALA A 39 13.73 -2.23 -9.52
N THR A 40 14.55 -2.46 -8.50
CA THR A 40 14.09 -2.82 -7.15
C THR A 40 13.29 -1.67 -6.53
N PHE A 41 13.80 -0.45 -6.61
CA PHE A 41 13.12 0.73 -6.10
C PHE A 41 11.78 0.96 -6.81
N LEU A 42 11.74 0.77 -8.13
CA LEU A 42 10.51 0.87 -8.89
C LEU A 42 9.47 -0.16 -8.45
N GLY A 43 9.89 -1.41 -8.20
CA GLY A 43 9.01 -2.43 -7.64
C GLY A 43 8.41 -2.03 -6.30
N ILE A 44 9.22 -1.51 -5.38
CA ILE A 44 8.76 -1.03 -4.07
C ILE A 44 7.78 0.14 -4.24
N ALA A 45 8.11 1.12 -5.09
CA ALA A 45 7.27 2.27 -5.36
C ALA A 45 5.90 1.88 -5.91
N VAL A 46 5.83 0.88 -6.81
CA VAL A 46 4.58 0.35 -7.34
C VAL A 46 3.75 -0.29 -6.23
N VAL A 47 4.34 -1.15 -5.39
CA VAL A 47 3.62 -1.79 -4.29
C VAL A 47 3.08 -0.76 -3.30
N LEU A 48 3.90 0.20 -2.88
CA LEU A 48 3.48 1.29 -2.00
C LEU A 48 2.37 2.13 -2.64
N GLY A 49 2.46 2.40 -3.94
CA GLY A 49 1.43 3.10 -4.70
C GLY A 49 0.10 2.35 -4.73
N VAL A 50 0.10 1.04 -5.01
CA VAL A 50 -1.11 0.22 -5.02
C VAL A 50 -1.73 0.13 -3.63
N VAL A 51 -0.92 -0.09 -2.59
CA VAL A 51 -1.39 -0.14 -1.20
C VAL A 51 -1.96 1.21 -0.78
N GLY A 52 -1.25 2.31 -1.05
CA GLY A 52 -1.71 3.66 -0.76
C GLY A 52 -3.01 4.00 -1.48
N TYR A 53 -3.12 3.66 -2.77
CA TYR A 53 -4.35 3.84 -3.54
C TYR A 53 -5.50 3.00 -2.95
N ARG A 54 -5.26 1.73 -2.64
CA ARG A 54 -6.27 0.84 -2.06
C ARG A 54 -6.77 1.37 -0.73
N VAL A 55 -5.85 1.79 0.16
CA VAL A 55 -6.18 2.34 1.48
C VAL A 55 -6.97 3.65 1.36
N SER A 56 -6.54 4.56 0.48
CA SER A 56 -7.26 5.82 0.25
C SER A 56 -8.64 5.61 -0.36
N ARG A 57 -8.80 4.61 -1.24
CA ARG A 57 -10.09 4.25 -1.82
C ARG A 57 -11.02 3.54 -0.82
N SER A 58 -10.46 2.79 0.12
CA SER A 58 -11.25 2.18 1.21
C SER A 58 -11.62 3.17 2.31
N GLY A 59 -10.79 4.20 2.54
CA GLY A 59 -11.03 5.25 3.53
C GLY A 59 -11.58 6.51 2.88
N GLY A 60 -12.83 6.47 2.41
CA GLY A 60 -13.56 7.71 2.18
C GLY A 60 -13.64 8.51 3.48
N SER A 61 -13.66 9.84 3.42
CA SER A 61 -13.76 10.72 4.60
C SER A 61 -14.71 10.15 5.65
N ALA A 62 -14.27 10.09 6.91
CA ALA A 62 -15.10 9.63 8.02
C ALA A 62 -16.32 10.55 8.11
N GLU A 63 -17.44 10.08 7.58
CA GLU A 63 -18.71 10.78 7.62
C GLU A 63 -19.27 10.58 9.02
N THR A 64 -19.34 11.66 9.81
CA THR A 64 -19.76 11.59 11.22
C THR A 64 -21.27 11.50 11.39
N ASP A 65 -22.03 11.81 10.35
CA ASP A 65 -23.49 11.75 10.33
C ASP A 65 -23.98 11.40 8.92
N ALA A 66 -24.84 10.38 8.81
CA ALA A 66 -25.38 9.89 7.56
C ALA A 66 -26.88 9.62 7.70
N THR A 67 -27.69 10.32 6.91
CA THR A 67 -29.15 10.08 6.85
C THR A 67 -29.49 9.17 5.68
N VAL A 68 -29.98 7.96 5.97
CA VAL A 68 -30.42 7.00 4.95
C VAL A 68 -31.94 6.96 4.88
N LEU A 69 -32.47 7.21 3.68
CA LEU A 69 -33.91 7.07 3.44
C LEU A 69 -34.33 5.60 3.54
N LEU A 70 -35.27 5.36 4.45
CA LEU A 70 -35.97 4.09 4.52
C LEU A 70 -37.08 4.04 3.46
N PRO A 71 -37.43 2.84 2.95
CA PRO A 71 -38.62 2.67 2.13
C PRO A 71 -39.87 3.20 2.86
N LYS A 72 -40.91 3.58 2.11
CA LYS A 72 -42.17 4.04 2.73
C LYS A 72 -42.73 2.96 3.65
N GLY A 73 -43.07 3.34 4.88
CA GLY A 73 -43.52 2.40 5.92
C GLY A 73 -42.43 1.43 6.41
N GLY A 74 -41.17 1.64 6.00
CA GLY A 74 -40.05 0.83 6.41
C GLY A 74 -39.62 1.14 7.85
N ARG A 75 -39.24 0.11 8.59
CA ARG A 75 -38.67 0.24 9.95
C ARG A 75 -37.42 -0.62 10.07
N VAL A 76 -36.48 -0.16 10.90
CA VAL A 76 -35.33 -0.98 11.29
C VAL A 76 -35.82 -2.02 12.29
N VAL A 77 -35.59 -3.30 11.99
CA VAL A 77 -36.01 -4.42 12.84
C VAL A 77 -34.83 -5.10 13.55
N ALA A 78 -33.62 -4.96 13.01
CA ALA A 78 -32.40 -5.43 13.66
C ALA A 78 -31.18 -4.62 13.23
N THR A 79 -30.20 -4.53 14.11
CA THR A 79 -28.86 -4.00 13.83
C THR A 79 -27.81 -4.95 14.40
N ALA A 80 -26.72 -5.13 13.67
CA ALA A 80 -25.59 -5.93 14.10
C ALA A 80 -24.27 -5.34 13.57
N VAL A 81 -23.17 -5.65 14.23
CA VAL A 81 -21.82 -5.28 13.78
C VAL A 81 -21.05 -6.55 13.43
N ALA A 82 -20.40 -6.56 12.27
CA ALA A 82 -19.59 -7.66 11.77
C ALA A 82 -18.25 -7.14 11.25
N GLY A 83 -17.23 -7.13 12.12
CA GLY A 83 -15.95 -6.48 11.83
C GLY A 83 -16.14 -4.97 11.60
N ASP A 84 -15.63 -4.46 10.48
CA ASP A 84 -15.75 -3.05 10.08
C ASP A 84 -17.08 -2.73 9.35
N ARG A 85 -18.11 -3.55 9.56
CA ARG A 85 -19.41 -3.40 8.90
C ARG A 85 -20.54 -3.29 9.89
N ILE A 86 -21.46 -2.37 9.62
CA ILE A 86 -22.76 -2.26 10.30
C ILE A 86 -23.80 -2.91 9.38
N VAL A 87 -24.53 -3.89 9.91
CA VAL A 87 -25.61 -4.57 9.21
C VAL A 87 -26.93 -4.11 9.80
N VAL A 88 -27.82 -3.62 8.95
CA VAL A 88 -29.15 -3.10 9.32
C VAL A 88 -30.19 -3.89 8.57
N THR A 89 -31.07 -4.59 9.30
CA THR A 89 -32.23 -5.27 8.72
C THR A 89 -33.41 -4.32 8.75
N VAL A 90 -33.97 -4.07 7.58
CA VAL A 90 -35.12 -3.19 7.36
C VAL A 90 -36.27 -4.05 6.86
N GLU A 91 -37.43 -3.89 7.50
CA GLU A 91 -38.68 -4.47 7.04
C GLU A 91 -39.57 -3.37 6.47
N SER A 92 -40.18 -3.61 5.32
CA SER A 92 -41.13 -2.68 4.68
C SER A 92 -42.23 -3.46 3.96
N GLY A 93 -43.18 -2.75 3.34
CA GLY A 93 -44.20 -3.39 2.49
C GLY A 93 -43.62 -4.15 1.28
N ALA A 94 -42.35 -3.93 0.93
CA ALA A 94 -41.64 -4.68 -0.11
C ALA A 94 -40.94 -5.96 0.40
N GLY A 95 -41.07 -6.28 1.69
CA GLY A 95 -40.40 -7.41 2.35
C GLY A 95 -39.18 -7.02 3.19
N LEU A 96 -38.41 -8.04 3.58
CA LEU A 96 -37.17 -7.90 4.35
C LEU A 96 -35.98 -7.56 3.46
N GLU A 97 -35.19 -6.58 3.90
CA GLU A 97 -33.98 -6.12 3.23
C GLU A 97 -32.85 -5.99 4.26
N ILE A 98 -31.67 -6.52 3.95
CA ILE A 98 -30.46 -6.31 4.74
C ILE A 98 -29.61 -5.27 4.02
N ARG A 99 -29.24 -4.22 4.74
CA ARG A 99 -28.32 -3.18 4.27
C ARG A 99 -27.04 -3.25 5.06
N THR A 100 -25.91 -3.27 4.37
CA THR A 100 -24.59 -3.28 4.99
C THR A 100 -23.93 -1.92 4.75
N PHE A 101 -23.34 -1.36 5.79
CA PHE A 101 -22.62 -0.09 5.78
C PHE A 101 -21.20 -0.31 6.29
N ASP A 102 -20.28 0.51 5.83
CA ASP A 102 -18.96 0.65 6.41
C ASP A 102 -19.04 1.34 7.78
N ALA A 103 -18.42 0.77 8.81
CA ALA A 103 -18.53 1.31 10.17
C ALA A 103 -17.74 2.62 10.37
N GLN A 104 -16.71 2.87 9.56
CA GLN A 104 -15.85 4.05 9.68
C GLN A 104 -16.36 5.22 8.83
N THR A 105 -16.92 4.90 7.66
CA THR A 105 -17.31 5.90 6.67
C THR A 105 -18.81 6.05 6.51
N LEU A 106 -19.62 5.18 7.16
CA LEU A 106 -21.08 5.09 7.03
C LEU A 106 -21.59 4.86 5.59
N LYS A 107 -20.68 4.59 4.65
CA LYS A 107 -21.04 4.39 3.24
C LYS A 107 -21.76 3.05 3.03
N PRO A 108 -22.81 3.01 2.19
CA PRO A 108 -23.44 1.75 1.82
C PRO A 108 -22.43 0.81 1.15
N ALA A 109 -22.27 -0.39 1.72
CA ALA A 109 -21.37 -1.44 1.24
C ALA A 109 -22.13 -2.53 0.47
N GLY A 110 -23.41 -2.73 0.78
CA GLY A 110 -24.21 -3.75 0.10
C GLY A 110 -25.68 -3.73 0.49
N ARG A 111 -26.49 -4.43 -0.31
CA ARG A 111 -27.91 -4.63 -0.09
C ARG A 111 -28.31 -6.03 -0.51
N LEU A 112 -29.00 -6.74 0.37
CA LEU A 112 -29.59 -8.04 0.12
C LEU A 112 -31.11 -7.93 0.26
N ARG A 113 -31.86 -8.48 -0.68
CA ARG A 113 -33.32 -8.57 -0.62
C ARG A 113 -33.74 -10.03 -0.68
N PHE A 114 -34.76 -10.38 0.09
CA PHE A 114 -35.36 -11.71 0.04
C PHE A 114 -36.58 -11.67 -0.88
N ALA A 115 -36.61 -12.54 -1.87
CA ALA A 115 -37.79 -12.82 -2.67
C ALA A 115 -38.45 -14.11 -2.17
N VAL A 116 -39.77 -14.18 -2.24
CA VAL A 116 -40.53 -15.40 -1.95
C VAL A 116 -40.73 -16.15 -3.26
N GLU A 117 -40.53 -17.47 -3.23
CA GLU A 117 -40.80 -18.35 -4.38
C GLU A 117 -42.31 -18.34 -4.71
N PRO A 118 -42.69 -18.31 -6.00
CA PRO A 118 -44.09 -18.14 -6.42
C PRO A 118 -45.01 -19.31 -6.05
#